data_AF-A0A7J8T630-F1
#
_entry.id   AF-A0A7J8T630-F1
#
_cell.length_a   1.000
_cell.length_b   1.000
_cell.length_c   1.000
_cell.angle_alpha   90.00
_cell.angle_beta   90.00
_cell.angle_gamma   90.00
#
_symmetry.space_group_name_H-M   'P 1'
#
loop_
_entity.id
_entity.type
_entity.pdbx_description
1 polymer ?
#
loop_
_entity_poly.entity_id
_entity_poly.type
_entity_poly.pdbx_seq_one_letter_code
_entity_poly.pdbx_strand_id
1 'polypeptide(L)'
;MALALSAKGFAWSRALKHKLRLNYNDDDRVGDGHGEPVTKKPKTEHEEEERMMCLRKLIPGGKEMMADDEMLLSELGSYVSCLELQVNILRSMLQNN
;
A
#
# COMPACT_ATOMS: atom_id res chain seq x y z
N MET A 1 -15.84 -5.11 5.10
CA MET A 1 -15.39 -3.90 5.84
C MET A 1 -14.97 -4.15 7.29
N ALA A 2 -15.34 -5.26 7.93
CA ALA A 2 -15.07 -5.47 9.38
C ALA A 2 -13.61 -5.25 9.78
N LEU A 3 -12.65 -5.75 9.01
CA LEU A 3 -11.21 -5.63 9.34
C LEU A 3 -10.66 -4.21 9.19
N ALA A 4 -11.04 -3.50 8.13
CA ALA A 4 -10.73 -2.08 7.99
C ALA A 4 -11.36 -1.23 9.11
N LEU A 5 -12.52 -1.65 9.63
CA LEU A 5 -13.17 -0.99 10.76
C LEU A 5 -12.53 -1.33 12.11
N SER A 6 -11.81 -2.45 12.23
CA SER A 6 -11.04 -2.81 13.43
C SER A 6 -9.69 -2.09 13.49
N ALA A 7 -9.12 -1.71 12.34
CA ALA A 7 -7.79 -1.12 12.22
C ALA A 7 -7.75 0.43 12.34
N LYS A 8 -8.69 1.06 13.05
CA LYS A 8 -8.94 2.53 13.02
C LYS A 8 -7.70 3.43 13.27
N GLY A 9 -6.69 2.92 13.98
CA GLY A 9 -5.45 3.64 14.25
C GLY A 9 -4.57 3.84 13.01
N PHE A 10 -4.65 2.94 12.04
CA PHE A 10 -3.76 2.92 10.89
C PHE A 10 -4.24 3.83 9.77
N ALA A 11 -3.33 4.59 9.19
CA ALA A 11 -3.60 5.43 8.03
C ALA A 11 -4.14 4.60 6.87
N TRP A 12 -3.53 3.45 6.55
CA TRP A 12 -3.98 2.58 5.44
C TRP A 12 -5.43 2.15 5.59
N SER A 13 -5.90 1.93 6.82
CA SER A 13 -7.28 1.52 7.09
C SER A 13 -8.28 2.62 6.74
N ARG A 14 -7.89 3.88 6.99
CA ARG A 14 -8.71 5.06 6.69
C ARG A 14 -8.78 5.30 5.19
N ALA A 15 -7.65 5.23 4.50
CA ALA A 15 -7.64 5.37 3.03
C ALA A 15 -8.37 4.22 2.34
N LEU A 16 -8.21 2.98 2.81
CA LEU A 16 -8.97 1.84 2.31
C LEU A 16 -10.47 2.04 2.52
N LYS A 17 -10.89 2.47 3.71
CA LYS A 17 -12.29 2.78 4.01
C LYS A 17 -12.82 3.91 3.13
N HIS A 18 -12.00 4.93 2.85
CA HIS A 18 -12.34 6.03 1.96
C HIS A 18 -12.53 5.54 0.52
N LYS A 19 -11.58 4.77 -0.03
CA LYS A 19 -11.70 4.15 -1.37
C LYS A 19 -12.94 3.27 -1.51
N LEU A 20 -13.21 2.43 -0.51
CA LEU A 20 -14.40 1.56 -0.51
C LEU A 20 -15.72 2.34 -0.47
N ARG A 21 -15.74 3.51 0.16
CA ARG A 21 -16.93 4.38 0.19
C ARG A 21 -17.15 5.13 -1.11
N LEU A 22 -16.07 5.43 -1.83
CA LEU A 22 -16.14 6.17 -3.09
C LEU A 22 -16.44 5.30 -4.30
N ASN A 23 -16.25 3.97 -4.21
CA ASN A 23 -16.50 3.01 -5.30
C ASN A 23 -15.99 3.51 -6.67
N TYR A 24 -14.79 4.11 -6.67
CA TYR A 24 -14.33 4.98 -7.74
C TYR A 24 -13.60 4.19 -8.83
N ASN A 25 -14.16 4.21 -10.02
CA ASN A 25 -13.49 3.90 -11.28
C ASN A 25 -12.37 4.93 -11.50
N ASP A 26 -11.16 4.65 -11.04
CA ASP A 26 -9.95 5.28 -11.57
C ASP A 26 -9.12 4.18 -12.21
N ASP A 27 -9.36 4.01 -13.50
CA ASP A 27 -8.49 3.29 -14.41
C ASP A 27 -7.13 3.99 -14.39
N ASP A 28 -6.11 3.25 -13.95
CA ASP A 28 -4.72 3.65 -13.82
C ASP A 28 -4.19 4.02 -15.21
N ARG A 29 -4.47 5.25 -15.68
CA ARG A 29 -3.80 5.77 -16.88
C ARG A 29 -2.35 6.05 -16.53
N VAL A 30 -1.54 5.02 -16.76
CA VAL A 30 -0.09 5.07 -16.93
C VAL A 30 0.25 6.24 -17.84
N GLY A 31 0.71 7.33 -17.21
CA GLY A 31 1.48 8.37 -17.87
C GLY A 31 2.92 7.87 -17.97
N ASP A 32 3.20 7.10 -19.03
CA ASP A 32 4.54 7.01 -19.58
C ASP A 32 4.94 8.42 -20.05
N GLY A 33 5.98 8.97 -19.44
CA GLY A 33 6.46 10.33 -19.65
C GLY A 33 7.97 10.35 -19.64
N HIS A 34 8.54 9.94 -20.77
CA HIS A 34 9.94 10.12 -21.16
C HIS A 34 10.40 11.59 -21.01
N GLY A 35 11.60 11.85 -20.46
CA GLY A 35 12.39 13.06 -20.78
C GLY A 35 13.35 13.64 -19.72
N GLU A 36 14.62 13.21 -19.78
CA GLU A 36 15.89 13.90 -19.37
C GLU A 36 16.22 14.25 -17.89
N PRO A 37 17.50 14.50 -17.51
CA PRO A 37 18.79 14.09 -18.09
C PRO A 37 19.63 13.23 -17.11
N VAL A 38 20.53 12.42 -17.67
CA VAL A 38 21.47 11.55 -16.93
C VAL A 38 22.45 12.38 -16.10
N THR A 39 22.17 12.51 -14.80
CA THR A 39 23.21 12.69 -13.77
C THR A 39 23.48 11.33 -13.16
N LYS A 40 24.71 10.82 -13.33
CA LYS A 40 25.16 9.52 -12.80
C LYS A 40 25.13 9.55 -11.27
N LYS A 41 23.98 9.30 -10.66
CA LYS A 41 23.86 8.91 -9.25
C LYS A 41 24.38 7.47 -9.08
N PRO A 42 25.00 7.14 -7.94
CA PRO A 42 25.45 5.77 -7.67
C PRO A 42 24.27 4.80 -7.84
N LYS A 43 24.52 3.66 -8.52
CA LYS A 43 23.49 2.71 -8.96
C LYS A 43 22.54 2.24 -7.85
N THR A 44 22.97 2.30 -6.59
CA THR A 44 22.23 1.84 -5.41
C THR A 44 21.09 2.77 -4.99
N GLU A 45 21.26 4.10 -5.07
CA GLU A 45 20.25 5.05 -4.56
C GLU A 45 18.99 5.09 -5.42
N HIS A 46 19.15 4.91 -6.75
CA HIS A 46 18.03 4.87 -7.69
C HIS A 46 17.15 3.64 -7.46
N GLU A 47 17.76 2.49 -7.14
CA GLU A 47 17.01 1.25 -6.87
C GLU A 47 16.19 1.34 -5.57
N GLU A 48 16.72 2.01 -4.54
CA GLU A 48 16.01 2.18 -3.28
C GLU A 48 14.79 3.09 -3.44
N GLU A 49 14.92 4.18 -4.19
CA GLU A 49 13.81 5.09 -4.50
C GLU A 49 12.70 4.38 -5.32
N GLU A 50 13.08 3.56 -6.31
CA GLU A 50 12.14 2.74 -7.07
C GLU A 50 11.42 1.70 -6.21
N ARG A 51 12.13 1.03 -5.30
CA ARG A 51 11.53 0.08 -4.35
C ARG A 51 10.55 0.78 -3.44
N MET A 52 10.88 1.97 -2.93
CA MET A 52 9.99 2.77 -2.11
C MET A 52 8.75 3.21 -2.87
N MET A 53 8.88 3.59 -4.14
CA MET A 53 7.73 3.88 -5.00
C MET A 53 6.84 2.64 -5.18
N CYS A 54 7.43 1.45 -5.34
CA CYS A 54 6.68 0.19 -5.42
C CYS A 54 5.90 -0.08 -4.12
N LEU A 55 6.53 0.08 -2.95
CA LEU A 55 5.86 -0.12 -1.66
C LEU A 55 4.66 0.82 -1.48
N ARG A 56 4.78 2.08 -1.89
CA ARG A 56 3.68 3.07 -1.85
C ARG A 56 2.48 2.67 -2.71
N LYS A 57 2.70 1.94 -3.80
CA LYS A 57 1.63 1.45 -4.67
C LYS A 57 0.89 0.23 -4.09
N LEU A 58 1.55 -0.53 -3.21
CA LEU A 58 0.97 -1.75 -2.61
C LEU A 58 0.01 -1.48 -1.46
N ILE A 59 0.27 -0.44 -0.66
CA ILE A 59 -0.56 -0.12 0.50
C ILE A 59 -1.73 0.82 0.11
N PRO A 60 -2.97 0.56 0.58
CA PRO A 60 -4.09 1.46 0.34
C PRO A 60 -3.80 2.86 0.90
N GLY A 61 -3.79 3.87 0.02
CA GLY A 61 -3.50 5.25 0.41
C GLY A 61 -2.00 5.57 0.54
N GLY A 62 -1.11 4.66 0.12
CA GLY A 62 0.33 4.89 0.19
C GLY A 62 0.83 6.04 -0.68
N LYS A 63 0.09 6.40 -1.74
CA LYS A 63 0.33 7.60 -2.55
C LYS A 63 0.03 8.90 -1.79
N GLU A 64 -0.83 8.85 -0.77
CA GLU A 64 -1.30 10.03 -0.04
C GLU A 64 -0.70 10.13 1.38
N MET A 65 -0.20 9.03 1.95
CA MET A 65 0.41 8.95 3.30
C MET A 65 1.86 9.47 3.38
N MET A 66 2.21 10.41 2.49
CA MET A 66 3.55 10.76 2.01
C MET A 66 4.54 11.41 3.01
N ALA A 67 4.35 11.29 4.32
CA ALA A 67 5.13 12.08 5.26
C ALA A 67 6.52 11.51 5.59
N ASP A 68 6.66 10.19 5.66
CA ASP A 68 7.88 9.56 6.19
C ASP A 68 8.00 8.07 5.81
N ASP A 69 9.23 7.60 5.56
CA ASP A 69 9.52 6.24 5.13
C ASP A 69 9.40 5.21 6.28
N GLU A 70 9.76 5.57 7.52
CA GLU A 70 9.56 4.69 8.69
C GLU A 70 8.06 4.50 8.99
N MET A 71 7.28 5.57 8.89
CA MET A 71 5.82 5.51 9.02
C MET A 71 5.21 4.63 7.91
N LEU A 72 5.68 4.77 6.66
CA LEU A 72 5.24 3.92 5.55
C LEU A 72 5.50 2.43 5.83
N LEU A 73 6.71 2.09 6.27
CA LEU A 73 7.08 0.70 6.58
C LEU A 73 6.28 0.15 7.76
N SER A 74 6.02 0.96 8.78
CA SER A 74 5.21 0.58 9.95
C SER A 74 3.74 0.33 9.58
N GLU A 75 3.16 1.19 8.75
CA GLU A 75 1.82 1.04 8.20
C GLU A 75 1.74 -0.20 7.30
N LEU A 76 2.75 -0.42 6.45
CA LEU A 76 2.83 -1.58 5.56
C LEU A 76 2.92 -2.89 6.35
N GLY A 77 3.76 -2.96 7.38
CA GLY A 77 3.86 -4.14 8.26
C GLY A 77 2.52 -4.48 8.91
N SER A 78 1.82 -3.46 9.40
CA SER A 78 0.50 -3.63 10.01
C SER A 78 -0.58 -4.05 9.00
N TYR A 79 -0.48 -3.58 7.75
CA TYR A 79 -1.34 -4.01 6.66
C TYR A 79 -1.08 -5.49 6.29
N VAL A 80 0.18 -5.92 6.19
CA VAL A 80 0.55 -7.32 5.94
C VAL A 80 0.00 -8.24 7.04
N SER A 81 0.20 -7.91 8.31
CA SER A 81 -0.35 -8.70 9.42
C SER A 81 -1.88 -8.81 9.36
N CYS A 82 -2.57 -7.75 8.91
CA CYS A 82 -4.01 -7.79 8.71
C CYS A 82 -4.43 -8.71 7.56
N LEU A 83 -3.67 -8.74 6.46
CA LEU A 83 -3.90 -9.67 5.35
C LEU A 83 -3.62 -11.12 5.74
N GLU A 84 -2.57 -11.38 6.50
CA GLU A 84 -2.26 -12.72 7.02
C GLU A 84 -3.38 -13.24 7.91
N LEU A 85 -3.89 -12.41 8.83
CA LEU A 85 -5.02 -12.77 9.68
C LEU A 85 -6.28 -13.07 8.84
N GLN A 86 -6.54 -12.27 7.79
CA GLN A 86 -7.63 -12.52 6.85
C GLN A 86 -7.52 -13.88 6.19
N VAL A 87 -6.35 -14.22 5.66
CA VAL A 87 -6.10 -15.51 5.01
C VAL A 87 -6.24 -16.65 6.00
N ASN A 88 -5.76 -16.50 7.23
CA ASN A 88 -5.87 -17.53 8.26
C ASN A 88 -7.32 -17.79 8.68
N ILE A 89 -8.14 -16.75 8.83
CA ILE A 89 -9.57 -16.89 9.11
C ILE A 89 -10.28 -17.61 7.95
N LEU A 90 -9.99 -17.25 6.70
CA LEU A 90 -10.59 -17.91 5.54
C LEU A 90 -10.17 -19.39 5.45
N ARG A 91 -8.90 -19.71 5.72
CA ARG A 91 -8.40 -21.09 5.76
C ARG A 91 -9.09 -21.92 6.84
N SER A 92 -9.29 -21.37 8.05
CA SER A 92 -9.97 -22.11 9.11
C SER A 92 -11.44 -22.37 8.80
N MET A 93 -12.12 -21.43 8.13
CA MET A 93 -13.48 -21.63 7.64
C MET A 93 -13.57 -22.74 6.59
N LEU A 94 -12.55 -22.92 5.75
CA LEU A 94 -12.50 -23.98 4.75
C LEU A 94 -12.07 -25.35 5.31
N GLN A 95 -11.25 -25.37 6.36
CA GLN A 95 -10.81 -26.61 7.02
C GLN A 95 -11.87 -27.21 7.94
N ASN A 96 -12.83 -26.41 8.39
CA ASN A 96 -13.91 -26.82 9.27
C ASN A 96 -15.20 -27.21 8.52
N ASN A 97 -15.12 -27.38 7.20
CA ASN A 97 -16.20 -27.73 6.28
C ASN A 97 -15.84 -29.01 5.51
#